data_AF-A0A7S2A366-F1
#
_entry.id   AF-A0A7S2A366-F1
#
_cell.length_a   1.000
_cell.length_b   1.000
_cell.length_c   1.000
_cell.angle_alpha   90.00
_cell.angle_beta   90.00
_cell.angle_gamma   90.00
#
_symmetry.space_group_name_H-M   'P 1'
#
loop_
_entity.id
_entity.type
_entity.pdbx_description
1 polymer ?
#
loop_
_entity_poly.entity_id
_entity_poly.type
_entity_poly.pdbx_seq_one_letter_code
_entity_poly.pdbx_strand_id
1 'polypeptide(L)'
;MLATNDYNAYRFHQQVDSALSKIETILDTTRNPTYAEEKDHTYNDKFGLAEFLTNTAMAAQANALERLGMGNEIFQKLHSISAKDERSVTLRFISEESCDFVKEQTVDVESKHEFITETEEVKTTESEKEEKTKTTSRHKVVTKVKEYHWKVTVNYSLFAFPGNDPESGKIVLQSREASTVIVTTGGKQSPRPSKFINDPIDVSLTWLLQNISDQDSFNCNFSIDREATSCRTPRQNEEIFAAIAFFNKMTDWSYKIRNYMDRVASLTYTGGASPFVEPESHV
;
A
#
# COMPACT_ATOMS: atom_id res chain seq x y z
N MET A 1 16.29 -35.63 -63.92
CA MET A 1 14.89 -35.60 -64.39
C MET A 1 14.09 -34.78 -63.40
N LEU A 2 13.80 -33.52 -63.72
CA LEU A 2 12.94 -32.65 -62.91
C LEU A 2 11.58 -32.59 -63.60
N ALA A 3 10.54 -33.10 -62.92
CA ALA A 3 9.18 -33.12 -63.43
C ALA A 3 8.66 -31.68 -63.53
N THR A 4 8.30 -31.27 -64.74
CA THR A 4 7.54 -30.04 -65.02
C THR A 4 6.19 -30.15 -64.34
N ASN A 5 6.00 -29.32 -63.32
CA ASN A 5 4.76 -29.23 -62.54
C ASN A 5 3.70 -28.60 -63.44
N ASP A 6 2.88 -29.43 -64.08
CA ASP A 6 1.85 -28.99 -65.01
C ASP A 6 0.78 -28.24 -64.23
N TYR A 7 0.67 -26.93 -64.48
CA TYR A 7 -0.26 -26.06 -63.78
C TYR A 7 -1.69 -26.45 -64.14
N ASN A 8 -2.32 -27.23 -63.27
CA ASN A 8 -3.70 -27.64 -63.45
C ASN A 8 -4.62 -26.52 -62.95
N ALA A 9 -4.87 -25.55 -63.84
CA ALA A 9 -5.71 -24.38 -63.60
C ALA A 9 -7.07 -24.75 -62.98
N TYR A 10 -7.66 -25.86 -63.44
CA TYR A 10 -8.95 -26.34 -62.94
C TYR A 10 -8.89 -26.72 -61.45
N ARG A 11 -7.87 -27.49 -61.04
CA ARG A 11 -7.69 -27.85 -59.62
C ARG A 11 -7.37 -26.63 -58.75
N PHE A 12 -6.62 -25.68 -59.28
CA PHE A 12 -6.33 -24.44 -58.56
C PHE A 12 -7.60 -23.61 -58.34
N HIS A 13 -8.42 -23.41 -59.37
CA HIS A 13 -9.70 -22.72 -59.24
C HIS A 13 -10.63 -23.41 -58.25
N GLN A 14 -10.73 -24.74 -58.29
CA GLN A 14 -11.56 -25.49 -57.36
C GLN A 14 -11.09 -25.38 -55.90
N GLN A 15 -9.77 -25.28 -55.67
CA GLN A 15 -9.20 -25.05 -54.33
C GLN A 15 -9.48 -23.63 -53.83
N VAL A 16 -9.41 -22.63 -54.71
CA VAL A 16 -9.74 -21.23 -54.39
C VAL A 16 -11.23 -21.10 -54.06
N ASP A 17 -12.12 -21.69 -54.85
CA ASP A 17 -13.57 -21.65 -54.61
C ASP A 17 -13.94 -22.36 -53.29
N SER A 18 -13.28 -23.48 -52.99
CA SER A 18 -13.47 -24.18 -51.72
C SER A 18 -12.95 -23.38 -50.51
N ALA A 19 -11.85 -22.64 -50.67
CA ALA A 19 -11.32 -21.76 -49.63
C ALA A 19 -12.23 -20.55 -49.40
N LEU A 20 -12.75 -19.94 -50.46
CA LEU A 20 -13.69 -18.82 -50.38
C LEU A 20 -15.00 -19.24 -49.69
N SER A 21 -15.58 -20.39 -50.06
CA SER A 21 -16.80 -20.89 -49.41
C SER A 21 -16.58 -21.19 -47.92
N LYS A 22 -15.40 -21.67 -47.52
CA LYS A 22 -15.05 -21.84 -46.10
C LYS A 22 -14.90 -20.52 -45.37
N ILE A 23 -14.31 -19.50 -46.00
CA ILE A 23 -14.20 -18.15 -45.44
C ILE A 23 -15.59 -17.54 -45.27
N GLU A 24 -16.47 -17.66 -46.26
CA GLU A 24 -17.88 -17.22 -46.16
C GLU A 24 -18.57 -17.90 -44.98
N THR A 25 -18.42 -19.22 -44.82
CA THR A 25 -19.04 -19.96 -43.70
C THR A 25 -18.48 -19.51 -42.33
N ILE A 26 -17.19 -19.21 -42.25
CA ILE A 26 -16.53 -18.71 -41.03
C ILE A 26 -16.99 -17.28 -40.70
N LEU A 27 -17.23 -16.45 -41.71
CA LEU A 27 -17.69 -15.08 -41.54
C LEU A 27 -19.20 -15.00 -41.23
N ASP A 28 -20.03 -15.83 -41.87
CA ASP A 28 -21.49 -15.86 -41.70
C ASP A 28 -21.91 -16.21 -40.27
N THR A 29 -21.08 -16.94 -39.53
CA THR A 29 -21.48 -17.49 -38.23
C THR A 29 -21.31 -16.50 -37.07
N THR A 30 -20.57 -15.38 -37.18
CA THR A 30 -20.42 -14.47 -36.01
C THR A 30 -20.06 -13.00 -36.26
N ARG A 31 -20.10 -12.44 -37.47
CA ARG A 31 -19.96 -10.97 -37.64
C ARG A 31 -20.40 -10.55 -39.03
N ASN A 32 -21.10 -9.42 -39.12
CA ASN A 32 -21.26 -8.65 -40.37
C ASN A 32 -20.11 -7.65 -40.46
N PRO A 33 -18.90 -8.03 -40.95
CA PRO A 33 -17.82 -7.08 -41.14
C PRO A 33 -18.25 -6.05 -42.18
N THR A 34 -18.44 -4.82 -41.73
CA THR A 34 -18.64 -3.66 -42.57
C THR A 34 -17.28 -2.99 -42.77
N TYR A 35 -17.02 -2.47 -43.98
CA TYR A 35 -15.79 -1.72 -44.21
C TYR A 35 -15.75 -0.53 -43.25
N ALA A 36 -14.60 -0.29 -42.63
CA ALA A 36 -14.42 0.81 -41.68
C ALA A 36 -14.75 2.18 -42.31
N GLU A 37 -14.55 2.31 -43.62
CA GLU A 37 -14.89 3.50 -44.40
C GLU A 37 -16.40 3.66 -44.67
N GLU A 38 -17.19 2.59 -44.65
CA GLU A 38 -18.62 2.60 -44.99
C GLU A 38 -19.54 2.85 -43.79
N LYS A 39 -18.99 2.86 -42.58
CA LYS A 39 -19.73 3.15 -41.34
C LYS A 39 -19.11 4.37 -40.70
N ASP A 40 -19.84 5.49 -40.62
CA ASP A 40 -19.39 6.65 -39.84
C ASP A 40 -19.14 6.23 -38.39
N HIS A 41 -17.87 6.03 -38.03
CA HIS A 41 -17.46 5.76 -36.66
C HIS A 41 -17.62 7.05 -35.87
N THR A 42 -18.84 7.35 -35.44
CA THR A 42 -19.04 8.40 -34.46
C THR A 42 -18.27 8.01 -33.22
N TYR A 43 -17.34 8.87 -32.78
CA TYR A 43 -16.51 8.64 -31.60
C TYR A 43 -17.33 8.55 -30.29
N ASN A 44 -18.65 8.70 -30.37
CA ASN A 44 -19.60 8.64 -29.28
C ASN A 44 -19.33 7.49 -28.31
N ASP A 45 -19.06 6.28 -28.81
CA ASP A 45 -18.78 5.11 -27.96
C ASP A 45 -17.47 5.25 -27.17
N LYS A 46 -16.46 5.92 -27.74
CA LYS A 46 -15.16 6.13 -27.07
C LYS A 46 -15.22 7.23 -26.02
N PHE A 47 -15.99 8.30 -26.27
CA PHE A 47 -16.25 9.33 -25.26
C PHE A 47 -17.07 8.78 -24.11
N GLY A 48 -18.16 8.06 -24.42
CA GLY A 48 -18.98 7.41 -23.40
C GLY A 48 -18.19 6.43 -22.54
N LEU A 49 -17.28 5.64 -23.14
CA LEU A 49 -16.39 4.77 -22.38
C LEU A 49 -15.43 5.56 -21.47
N ALA A 50 -14.84 6.66 -21.96
CA ALA A 50 -13.93 7.47 -21.16
C ALA A 50 -14.65 8.13 -19.96
N GLU A 51 -15.85 8.67 -20.19
CA GLU A 51 -16.71 9.24 -19.15
C GLU A 51 -17.11 8.17 -18.12
N PHE A 52 -17.55 6.99 -18.58
CA PHE A 52 -17.94 5.88 -17.72
C PHE A 52 -16.78 5.39 -16.83
N LEU A 53 -15.60 5.17 -17.41
CA LEU A 53 -14.43 4.70 -16.66
C LEU A 53 -13.95 5.75 -15.65
N THR A 54 -13.98 7.04 -16.03
CA THR A 54 -13.57 8.13 -15.13
C THR A 54 -14.53 8.24 -13.94
N ASN A 55 -15.85 8.22 -14.18
CA ASN A 55 -16.85 8.20 -13.12
C ASN A 55 -16.72 6.98 -12.21
N THR A 56 -16.45 5.80 -12.77
CA THR A 56 -16.22 4.57 -11.99
C THR A 56 -14.99 4.70 -11.09
N ALA A 57 -13.89 5.25 -11.63
CA ALA A 57 -12.67 5.47 -10.85
C ALA A 57 -12.88 6.50 -9.73
N MET A 58 -13.63 7.57 -9.99
CA MET A 58 -13.99 8.55 -8.97
C MET A 58 -14.84 7.94 -7.85
N ALA A 59 -15.85 7.14 -8.21
CA ALA A 59 -16.69 6.44 -7.24
C ALA A 59 -15.86 5.49 -6.36
N ALA A 60 -14.89 4.78 -6.94
CA ALA A 60 -13.96 3.95 -6.17
C ALA A 60 -13.12 4.77 -5.17
N GLN A 61 -12.64 5.96 -5.56
CA GLN A 61 -11.92 6.85 -4.65
C GLN A 61 -12.81 7.41 -3.55
N ALA A 62 -14.06 7.78 -3.88
CA ALA A 62 -15.03 8.24 -2.90
C ALA A 62 -15.32 7.16 -1.84
N ASN A 63 -15.51 5.91 -2.27
CA ASN A 63 -15.68 4.77 -1.36
C ASN A 63 -14.46 4.58 -0.44
N ALA A 64 -13.24 4.78 -0.95
CA ALA A 64 -12.03 4.70 -0.14
C ALA A 64 -11.98 5.82 0.90
N LEU A 65 -12.31 7.06 0.52
CA LEU A 65 -12.37 8.21 1.42
C LEU A 65 -13.45 8.05 2.50
N GLU A 66 -14.61 7.48 2.15
CA GLU A 66 -15.68 7.15 3.10
C GLU A 66 -15.16 6.22 4.19
N ARG A 67 -14.40 5.17 3.81
CA ARG A 67 -13.76 4.24 4.76
C ARG A 67 -12.70 4.88 5.63
N LEU A 68 -12.09 5.98 5.17
CA LEU A 68 -11.14 6.79 5.94
C LEU A 68 -11.81 7.81 6.87
N GLY A 69 -13.15 7.80 6.95
CA GLY A 69 -13.92 8.67 7.85
C GLY A 69 -14.62 9.83 7.15
N MET A 70 -14.54 9.95 5.83
CA MET A 70 -15.28 10.97 5.06
C MET A 70 -16.72 10.51 4.78
N GLY A 71 -17.51 10.36 5.83
CA GLY A 71 -18.93 10.00 5.72
C GLY A 71 -19.76 11.08 5.00
N ASN A 72 -21.03 10.77 4.73
CA ASN A 72 -21.93 11.63 3.95
C ASN A 72 -22.02 13.07 4.50
N GLU A 73 -22.17 13.25 5.81
CA GLU A 73 -22.27 14.59 6.43
C GLU A 73 -21.02 15.44 6.21
N ILE A 74 -19.84 14.83 6.38
CA ILE A 74 -18.55 15.49 6.17
C ILE A 74 -18.36 15.79 4.70
N PHE A 75 -18.72 14.85 3.83
CA PHE A 75 -18.65 15.02 2.39
C PHE A 75 -19.53 16.18 1.92
N GLN A 76 -20.80 16.24 2.32
CA GLN A 76 -21.71 17.34 1.99
C GLN A 76 -21.18 18.69 2.46
N LYS A 77 -20.57 18.73 3.65
CA LYS A 77 -19.93 19.95 4.15
C LYS A 77 -18.75 20.37 3.27
N LEU A 78 -17.83 19.46 2.95
CA LEU A 78 -16.67 19.75 2.09
C LEU A 78 -17.08 20.10 0.67
N HIS A 79 -18.06 19.40 0.12
CA HIS A 79 -18.66 19.68 -1.18
C HIS A 79 -19.27 21.08 -1.20
N SER A 80 -20.08 21.44 -0.21
CA SER A 80 -20.67 22.78 -0.12
C SER A 80 -19.62 23.89 -0.09
N ILE A 81 -18.49 23.66 0.60
CA ILE A 81 -17.38 24.62 0.64
C ILE A 81 -16.68 24.71 -0.73
N SER A 82 -16.47 23.58 -1.39
CA SER A 82 -15.82 23.55 -2.71
C SER A 82 -16.71 24.13 -3.82
N ALA A 83 -18.01 23.87 -3.77
CA ALA A 83 -18.96 24.23 -4.82
C ALA A 83 -19.58 25.62 -4.61
N LYS A 84 -19.92 26.01 -3.38
CA LYS A 84 -20.58 27.31 -3.10
C LYS A 84 -19.61 28.42 -2.75
N ASP A 85 -18.55 28.11 -2.00
CA ASP A 85 -17.58 29.13 -1.60
C ASP A 85 -16.39 29.23 -2.58
N GLU A 86 -16.36 28.39 -3.63
CA GLU A 86 -15.25 28.27 -4.59
C GLU A 86 -13.88 28.10 -3.93
N ARG A 87 -13.85 27.48 -2.73
CA ARG A 87 -12.61 27.26 -1.97
C ARG A 87 -12.02 25.90 -2.26
N SER A 88 -10.71 25.86 -2.44
CA SER A 88 -9.98 24.60 -2.55
C SER A 88 -10.10 23.79 -1.26
N VAL A 89 -10.26 22.48 -1.37
CA VAL A 89 -10.23 21.57 -0.23
C VAL A 89 -8.95 20.73 -0.29
N THR A 90 -8.23 20.70 0.82
CA THR A 90 -6.98 19.93 0.96
C THR A 90 -7.15 18.88 2.04
N LEU A 91 -6.76 17.64 1.71
CA LEU A 91 -6.63 16.54 2.64
C LEU A 91 -5.18 16.45 3.10
N ARG A 92 -4.96 16.46 4.41
CA ARG A 92 -3.64 16.47 5.03
C ARG A 92 -3.49 15.34 6.02
N PHE A 93 -2.37 14.64 5.90
CA PHE A 93 -1.87 13.68 6.87
C PHE A 93 -0.70 14.30 7.63
N ILE A 94 -0.78 14.30 8.96
CA ILE A 94 0.32 14.69 9.84
C ILE A 94 0.66 13.54 10.78
N SER A 95 1.94 13.45 11.14
CA SER A 95 2.38 12.49 12.14
C SER A 95 3.53 12.98 13.01
N GLU A 96 3.49 12.55 14.26
CA GLU A 96 4.47 12.84 15.29
C GLU A 96 4.92 11.52 15.95
N GLU A 97 6.22 11.38 16.13
CA GLU A 97 6.85 10.25 16.80
C GLU A 97 7.59 10.75 18.05
N SER A 98 7.47 10.04 19.16
CA SER A 98 8.25 10.30 20.38
C SER A 98 8.94 9.04 20.88
N CYS A 99 10.07 9.21 21.56
CA CYS A 99 10.81 8.12 22.20
C CYS A 99 11.24 8.52 23.61
N ASP A 100 10.62 7.89 24.60
CA ASP A 100 10.76 8.23 26.00
C ASP A 100 11.40 7.08 26.78
N PHE A 101 12.38 7.40 27.62
CA PHE A 101 13.02 6.40 28.49
C PHE A 101 12.07 5.97 29.60
N VAL A 102 11.85 4.66 29.75
CA VAL A 102 10.93 4.10 30.76
C VAL A 102 11.70 3.60 31.97
N LYS A 103 12.60 2.64 31.78
CA LYS A 103 13.32 1.99 32.88
C LYS A 103 14.62 1.30 32.43
N GLU A 104 15.53 1.11 33.39
CA GLU A 104 16.72 0.25 33.29
C GLU A 104 16.49 -0.99 34.16
N GLN A 105 16.78 -2.17 33.61
CA GLN A 105 16.66 -3.45 34.30
C GLN A 105 17.91 -4.29 34.00
N THR A 106 18.41 -5.03 34.99
CA THR A 106 19.48 -6.02 34.77
C THR A 106 18.84 -7.40 34.71
N VAL A 107 19.06 -8.11 33.62
CA VAL A 107 18.55 -9.47 33.41
C VAL A 107 19.71 -10.44 33.30
N ASP A 108 19.57 -11.57 33.98
CA ASP A 108 20.51 -12.68 33.94
C ASP A 108 20.21 -13.53 32.70
N VAL A 109 21.07 -13.44 31.67
CA VAL A 109 20.96 -14.24 30.46
C VAL A 109 21.86 -15.47 30.58
N GLU A 110 21.24 -16.64 30.45
CA GLU A 110 21.95 -17.91 30.51
C GLU A 110 22.77 -18.12 29.23
N SER A 111 24.08 -18.37 29.38
CA SER A 111 24.93 -18.73 28.25
C SER A 111 24.60 -20.13 27.73
N LYS A 112 24.69 -20.34 26.41
CA LYS A 112 24.65 -21.66 25.78
C LYS A 112 25.83 -22.57 26.16
N HIS A 113 26.89 -22.01 26.75
CA HIS A 113 28.07 -22.76 27.16
C HIS A 113 27.99 -23.18 28.63
N GLU A 114 27.94 -24.49 28.85
CA GLU A 114 28.13 -25.12 30.15
C GLU A 114 29.52 -25.77 30.17
N PHE A 115 30.21 -25.71 31.31
CA PHE A 115 31.41 -26.52 31.53
C PHE A 115 31.26 -27.37 32.79
N ILE A 116 31.68 -28.62 32.65
CA ILE A 116 31.68 -29.60 33.72
C ILE A 116 33.09 -29.62 34.29
N THR A 117 33.20 -29.34 35.59
CA THR A 117 34.47 -29.50 36.31
C THR A 117 34.36 -30.80 37.09
N GLU A 118 35.20 -31.78 36.74
CA GLU A 118 35.38 -32.98 37.54
C GLU A 118 36.56 -32.76 38.49
N THR A 119 36.30 -32.83 39.80
CA THR A 119 37.36 -32.72 40.81
C THR A 119 37.45 -34.07 41.53
N GLU A 120 38.61 -34.72 41.42
CA GLU A 120 38.93 -35.92 42.19
C GLU A 120 39.61 -35.50 43.50
N GLU A 121 38.89 -35.59 44.62
CA GLU A 121 39.49 -35.48 45.94
C GLU A 121 39.87 -36.87 46.45
N VAL A 122 41.18 -37.13 46.55
CA VAL A 122 41.71 -38.32 47.23
C VAL A 122 41.88 -37.97 48.70
N LYS A 123 40.98 -38.44 49.56
CA LYS A 123 41.19 -38.41 51.01
C LYS A 123 41.92 -39.66 51.44
N THR A 124 43.20 -39.51 51.74
CA THR A 124 44.00 -40.56 52.40
C THR A 124 43.69 -40.53 53.89
N THR A 125 43.00 -41.56 54.39
CA THR A 125 42.95 -41.85 55.83
C THR A 125 43.71 -43.17 56.05
N GLU A 126 44.52 -43.22 57.11
CA GLU A 126 45.61 -44.18 57.39
C GLU A 126 45.23 -45.68 57.54
N SER A 127 44.09 -46.12 57.01
CA SER A 127 43.69 -47.52 57.05
C SER A 127 43.21 -47.96 55.68
N GLU A 128 43.95 -48.90 55.11
CA GLU A 128 43.80 -49.52 53.80
C GLU A 128 42.35 -49.75 53.36
N LYS A 129 41.80 -48.77 52.62
CA LYS A 129 40.76 -48.90 51.60
C LYS A 129 40.64 -47.55 50.87
N GLU A 130 41.15 -47.50 49.65
CA GLU A 130 40.98 -46.35 48.77
C GLU A 130 39.51 -46.21 48.36
N GLU A 131 38.79 -45.26 48.95
CA GLU A 131 37.43 -44.92 48.52
C GLU A 131 37.47 -43.65 47.67
N LYS A 132 37.49 -43.82 46.34
CA LYS A 132 37.49 -42.71 45.38
C LYS A 132 36.09 -42.11 45.30
N THR A 133 35.91 -40.92 45.84
CA THR A 133 34.65 -40.17 45.69
C THR A 133 34.76 -39.22 44.50
N LYS A 134 34.10 -39.57 43.38
CA LYS A 134 34.03 -38.71 42.20
C LYS A 134 32.92 -37.66 42.40
N THR A 135 33.29 -36.39 42.55
CA THR A 135 32.33 -35.30 42.66
C THR A 135 32.26 -34.56 41.33
N THR A 136 31.08 -34.52 40.72
CA THR A 136 30.83 -33.80 39.46
C THR A 136 30.10 -32.50 39.79
N SER A 137 30.70 -31.35 39.49
CA SER A 137 30.05 -30.04 39.67
C SER A 137 29.80 -29.39 38.32
N ARG A 138 28.53 -29.06 38.04
CA ARG A 138 28.09 -28.41 36.80
C ARG A 138 28.03 -26.90 37.04
N HIS A 139 28.87 -26.14 36.35
CA HIS A 139 28.86 -24.68 36.44
C HIS A 139 28.20 -24.10 35.18
N LYS A 140 27.20 -23.24 35.39
CA LYS A 140 26.50 -22.54 34.31
C LYS A 140 26.89 -21.06 34.34
N VAL A 141 27.37 -20.55 33.21
CA VAL A 141 27.78 -19.14 33.10
C VAL A 141 26.55 -18.28 32.90
N VAL A 142 26.27 -17.43 33.89
CA VAL A 142 25.19 -16.43 33.84
C VAL A 142 25.82 -15.09 33.50
N THR A 143 25.38 -14.47 32.40
CA THR A 143 25.85 -13.13 31.99
C THR A 143 24.81 -12.09 32.37
N LYS A 144 25.22 -11.09 33.15
CA LYS A 144 24.37 -9.95 33.50
C LYS A 144 24.31 -8.97 32.33
N VAL A 145 23.12 -8.81 31.74
CA VAL A 145 22.87 -7.86 30.66
C VAL A 145 22.01 -6.72 31.18
N LYS A 146 22.42 -5.47 30.91
CA LYS A 146 21.60 -4.28 31.17
C LYS A 146 20.65 -4.05 30.00
N GLU A 147 19.37 -4.04 30.30
CA GLU A 147 18.26 -3.73 29.40
C GLU A 147 17.72 -2.32 29.69
N TYR A 148 17.57 -1.53 28.65
CA TYR A 148 16.94 -0.21 28.68
C TYR A 148 15.64 -0.26 27.89
N HIS A 149 14.53 0.06 28.55
CA HIS A 149 13.20 0.09 27.98
C HIS A 149 12.86 1.50 27.51
N TRP A 150 12.50 1.63 26.24
CA TRP A 150 12.14 2.88 25.60
C TRP A 150 10.71 2.78 25.07
N LYS A 151 9.83 3.69 25.47
CA LYS A 151 8.47 3.79 24.94
C LYS A 151 8.53 4.62 23.66
N VAL A 152 8.20 4.01 22.54
CA VAL A 152 8.02 4.70 21.27
C VAL A 152 6.54 4.94 21.06
N THR A 153 6.15 6.20 20.87
CA THR A 153 4.77 6.61 20.62
C THR A 153 4.67 7.21 19.23
N VAL A 154 3.62 6.87 18.50
CA VAL A 154 3.31 7.36 17.16
C VAL A 154 1.90 7.91 17.17
N ASN A 155 1.79 9.18 16.85
CA ASN A 155 0.55 9.92 16.71
C ASN A 155 0.37 10.29 15.25
N TYR A 156 -0.80 10.02 14.69
CA TYR A 156 -1.13 10.54 13.37
C TYR A 156 -2.55 11.09 13.32
N SER A 157 -2.75 12.06 12.43
CA SER A 157 -4.06 12.62 12.15
C SER A 157 -4.22 12.85 10.65
N LEU A 158 -5.40 12.46 10.15
CA LEU A 158 -5.89 12.72 8.82
C LEU A 158 -7.06 13.70 8.93
N PHE A 159 -6.94 14.86 8.28
CA PHE A 159 -7.97 15.89 8.32
C PHE A 159 -8.07 16.63 6.98
N ALA A 160 -9.25 17.16 6.69
CA ALA A 160 -9.48 18.04 5.56
C ALA A 160 -9.63 19.48 6.04
N PHE A 161 -9.19 20.45 5.23
CA PHE A 161 -9.39 21.88 5.52
C PHE A 161 -9.65 22.66 4.22
N PRO A 162 -10.46 23.73 4.30
CA PRO A 162 -10.71 24.60 3.16
C PRO A 162 -9.68 25.73 3.04
N GLY A 163 -9.35 26.11 1.81
CA GLY A 163 -8.42 27.18 1.49
C GLY A 163 -6.97 26.87 1.86
N ASN A 164 -6.27 27.89 2.34
CA ASN A 164 -4.82 27.85 2.59
C ASN A 164 -4.46 27.82 4.08
N ASP A 165 -5.43 27.97 4.99
CA ASP A 165 -5.19 27.93 6.43
C ASP A 165 -5.68 26.59 7.01
N PRO A 166 -4.76 25.69 7.41
CA PRO A 166 -5.09 24.37 7.95
C PRO A 166 -5.89 24.38 9.24
N GLU A 167 -5.82 25.45 10.02
CA GLU A 167 -6.51 25.55 11.31
C GLU A 167 -7.89 26.19 11.15
N SER A 168 -8.08 27.06 10.15
CA SER A 168 -9.41 27.57 9.79
C SER A 168 -10.24 26.47 9.12
N GLY A 169 -11.29 25.99 9.80
CA GLY A 169 -12.21 25.02 9.22
C GLY A 169 -11.67 23.59 9.12
N LYS A 170 -10.72 23.22 9.99
CA LYS A 170 -10.20 21.85 10.14
C LYS A 170 -11.32 20.85 10.43
N ILE A 171 -11.40 19.80 9.63
CA ILE A 171 -12.33 18.67 9.81
C ILE A 171 -11.52 17.40 9.93
N VAL A 172 -11.42 16.88 11.15
CA VAL A 172 -10.67 15.63 11.42
C VAL A 172 -11.48 14.44 10.93
N LEU A 173 -10.87 13.63 10.06
CA LEU A 173 -11.46 12.39 9.55
C LEU A 173 -11.05 11.21 10.42
N GLN A 174 -9.77 11.13 10.76
CA GLN A 174 -9.21 10.08 11.59
C GLN A 174 -8.05 10.61 12.42
N SER A 175 -7.91 10.08 13.63
CA SER A 175 -6.70 10.23 14.42
C SER A 175 -6.43 8.95 15.18
N ARG A 176 -5.16 8.68 15.47
CA ARG A 176 -4.76 7.54 16.29
C ARG A 176 -3.46 7.83 17.00
N GLU A 177 -3.40 7.36 18.24
CA GLU A 177 -2.18 7.20 19.02
C GLU A 177 -1.89 5.71 19.16
N ALA A 178 -0.65 5.31 18.94
CA ALA A 178 -0.16 3.96 19.17
C ALA A 178 1.20 4.02 19.87
N SER A 179 1.46 3.10 20.81
CA SER A 179 2.76 3.03 21.46
C SER A 179 3.22 1.60 21.68
N THR A 180 4.54 1.43 21.74
CA THR A 180 5.19 0.15 22.04
C THR A 180 6.45 0.38 22.88
N VAL A 181 6.95 -0.67 23.52
CA VAL A 181 8.20 -0.63 24.29
C VAL A 181 9.28 -1.39 23.53
N ILE A 182 10.38 -0.70 23.23
CA ILE A 182 11.58 -1.28 22.64
C ILE A 182 12.59 -1.51 23.76
N VAL A 183 13.16 -2.72 23.80
CA VAL A 183 14.23 -3.08 24.74
C VAL A 183 15.57 -3.03 24.00
N THR A 184 16.54 -2.32 24.58
CA THR A 184 17.90 -2.21 24.04
C THR A 184 18.90 -2.68 25.07
N THR A 185 19.96 -3.34 24.64
CA THR A 185 21.03 -3.83 25.51
C THR A 185 22.34 -3.09 25.26
N GLY A 186 23.18 -2.94 26.28
CA GLY A 186 24.50 -2.32 26.16
C GLY A 186 24.55 -0.93 26.81
N GLY A 187 24.61 0.13 26.01
CA GLY A 187 24.67 1.52 26.50
C GLY A 187 23.31 2.20 26.58
N LYS A 188 23.17 3.21 27.44
CA LYS A 188 21.97 4.06 27.56
C LYS A 188 21.87 5.07 26.41
N GLN A 189 21.79 4.59 25.18
CA GLN A 189 21.56 5.40 23.99
C GLN A 189 20.12 5.21 23.52
N SER A 190 19.42 6.32 23.27
CA SER A 190 18.07 6.25 22.75
C SER A 190 18.09 5.65 21.35
N PRO A 191 17.24 4.65 21.04
CA PRO A 191 17.15 4.08 19.70
C PRO A 191 16.60 5.08 18.67
N ARG A 192 16.00 6.19 19.13
CA ARG A 192 15.32 7.19 18.30
C ARG A 192 15.48 8.61 18.86
N PRO A 193 15.26 9.65 18.03
CA PRO A 193 15.08 11.02 18.52
C PRO A 193 13.94 11.07 19.54
N SER A 194 14.07 11.93 20.56
CA SER A 194 13.05 12.09 21.61
C SER A 194 11.72 12.54 21.05
N LYS A 195 11.74 13.39 20.02
CA LYS A 195 10.57 13.85 19.27
C LYS A 195 10.95 14.07 17.81
N PHE A 196 10.12 13.58 16.90
CA PHE A 196 10.28 13.74 15.47
C PHE A 196 8.91 14.05 14.85
N ILE A 197 8.78 15.23 14.23
CA ILE A 197 7.56 15.65 13.54
C ILE A 197 7.82 15.45 12.05
N ASN A 198 6.98 14.66 11.39
CA ASN A 198 7.09 14.45 9.95
C ASN A 198 6.48 15.63 9.20
N ASP A 199 7.01 15.90 8.00
CA ASP A 199 6.41 16.89 7.11
C ASP A 199 4.97 16.50 6.73
N PRO A 200 4.04 17.47 6.66
CA PRO A 200 2.67 17.20 6.24
C PRO A 200 2.60 16.60 4.82
N ILE A 201 1.76 15.59 4.64
CA ILE A 201 1.52 14.96 3.34
C ILE A 201 0.13 15.38 2.85
N ASP A 202 0.11 16.20 1.81
CA ASP A 202 -1.09 16.88 1.33
C ASP A 202 -1.55 16.37 -0.05
N VAL A 203 -2.86 16.38 -0.27
CA VAL A 203 -3.48 16.22 -1.59
C VAL A 203 -4.73 17.08 -1.70
N SER A 204 -4.94 17.70 -2.87
CA SER A 204 -6.16 18.50 -3.10
C SER A 204 -7.32 17.59 -3.52
N LEU A 205 -8.44 17.72 -2.82
CA LEU A 205 -9.71 17.04 -3.14
C LEU A 205 -10.63 17.90 -4.00
N THR A 206 -10.28 19.16 -4.26
CA THR A 206 -11.10 20.15 -4.97
C THR A 206 -11.66 19.59 -6.29
N TRP A 207 -10.80 19.00 -7.12
CA TRP A 207 -11.25 18.46 -8.41
C TRP A 207 -12.29 17.35 -8.25
N LEU A 208 -12.10 16.42 -7.30
CA LEU A 208 -13.07 15.35 -7.04
C LEU A 208 -14.41 15.92 -6.59
N LEU A 209 -14.38 16.88 -5.65
CA LEU A 209 -15.59 17.52 -5.12
C LEU A 209 -16.36 18.30 -6.19
N GLN A 210 -15.66 18.93 -7.13
CA GLN A 210 -16.27 19.65 -8.26
C GLN A 210 -16.94 18.73 -9.28
N ASN A 211 -16.56 17.44 -9.32
CA ASN A 211 -17.11 16.46 -10.25
C ASN A 211 -18.07 15.45 -9.56
N ILE A 212 -18.60 15.81 -8.39
CA ILE A 212 -19.65 15.04 -7.72
C ILE A 212 -20.89 15.93 -7.59
N SER A 213 -22.06 15.35 -7.85
CA SER A 213 -23.32 16.08 -7.77
C SER A 213 -23.72 16.42 -6.33
N ASP A 214 -24.39 17.56 -6.15
CA ASP A 214 -24.94 18.05 -4.88
C ASP A 214 -26.07 17.18 -4.28
N GLN A 215 -26.59 16.22 -5.04
CA GLN A 215 -27.67 15.34 -4.59
C GLN A 215 -27.13 14.35 -3.55
N ASP A 216 -27.95 13.90 -2.60
CA ASP A 216 -27.61 13.06 -1.42
C ASP A 216 -26.95 11.68 -1.71
N SER A 217 -26.52 11.45 -2.95
CA SER A 217 -25.81 10.27 -3.41
C SER A 217 -24.52 10.74 -4.06
N PHE A 218 -23.40 10.10 -3.71
CA PHE A 218 -22.04 10.30 -4.26
C PHE A 218 -21.96 10.02 -5.78
N ASN A 219 -22.83 10.63 -6.57
CA ASN A 219 -22.95 10.41 -7.99
C ASN A 219 -21.89 11.27 -8.67
N CYS A 220 -20.94 10.59 -9.29
CA CYS A 220 -19.92 11.22 -10.10
C CYS A 220 -20.59 11.73 -11.39
N ASN A 221 -20.34 12.99 -11.75
CA ASN A 221 -20.97 13.67 -12.88
C ASN A 221 -19.96 14.11 -13.95
N PHE A 222 -18.78 13.47 -13.99
CA PHE A 222 -17.75 13.78 -14.97
C PHE A 222 -18.28 13.56 -16.39
N SER A 223 -18.08 14.57 -17.25
CA SER A 223 -18.42 14.56 -18.66
C SER A 223 -17.35 15.30 -19.45
N ILE A 224 -17.16 14.94 -20.72
CA ILE A 224 -16.29 15.67 -21.64
C ILE A 224 -17.16 16.65 -22.43
N ASP A 225 -16.78 17.91 -22.52
CA ASP A 225 -17.49 18.87 -23.36
C ASP A 225 -17.13 18.63 -24.84
N ARG A 226 -18.08 18.04 -25.57
CA ARG A 226 -17.89 17.65 -26.97
C ARG A 226 -18.10 18.81 -27.92
N GLU A 227 -18.77 19.86 -27.48
CA GLU A 227 -19.07 21.06 -28.28
C GLU A 227 -17.95 22.11 -28.19
N ALA A 228 -17.01 21.92 -27.26
CA ALA A 228 -15.86 22.79 -27.11
C ALA A 228 -15.00 22.80 -28.39
N THR A 229 -14.59 24.00 -28.83
CA THR A 229 -13.67 24.15 -29.98
C THR A 229 -12.30 23.50 -29.74
N SER A 230 -11.93 23.28 -28.49
CA SER A 230 -10.74 22.56 -28.04
C SER A 230 -10.93 21.05 -27.95
N CYS A 231 -12.13 20.52 -28.20
CA CYS A 231 -12.44 19.10 -28.11
C CYS A 231 -11.60 18.29 -29.11
N ARG A 232 -10.95 17.25 -28.59
CA ARG A 232 -10.09 16.32 -29.33
C ARG A 232 -10.57 14.89 -29.12
N THR A 233 -9.74 13.93 -29.53
CA THR A 233 -9.98 12.52 -29.20
C THR A 233 -10.13 12.34 -27.67
N PRO A 234 -10.95 11.38 -27.19
CA PRO A 234 -11.27 11.25 -25.76
C PRO A 234 -10.06 11.32 -24.83
N ARG A 235 -8.96 10.64 -25.17
CA ARG A 235 -7.72 10.62 -24.36
C ARG A 235 -6.99 11.98 -24.31
N GLN A 236 -7.19 12.83 -25.30
CA GLN A 236 -6.48 14.10 -25.48
C GLN A 236 -7.30 15.31 -25.04
N ASN A 237 -8.45 15.11 -24.41
CA ASN A 237 -9.25 16.18 -23.82
C ASN A 237 -8.69 16.66 -22.48
N GLU A 238 -8.87 17.95 -22.22
CA GLU A 238 -8.34 18.63 -21.03
C GLU A 238 -8.95 18.07 -19.74
N GLU A 239 -10.22 17.71 -19.77
CA GLU A 239 -10.96 17.10 -18.67
C GLU A 239 -10.36 15.75 -18.29
N ILE A 240 -9.95 14.94 -19.27
CA ILE A 240 -9.27 13.66 -19.03
C ILE A 240 -7.85 13.88 -18.50
N PHE A 241 -7.13 14.91 -18.97
CA PHE A 241 -5.84 15.27 -18.39
C PHE A 241 -5.97 15.71 -16.93
N ALA A 242 -7.01 16.48 -16.59
CA ALA A 242 -7.30 16.90 -15.22
C ALA A 242 -7.63 15.69 -14.33
N ALA A 243 -8.45 14.75 -14.82
CA ALA A 243 -8.76 13.51 -14.12
C ALA A 243 -7.50 12.67 -13.84
N ILE A 244 -6.66 12.44 -14.85
CA ILE A 244 -5.40 11.70 -14.71
C ILE A 244 -4.46 12.40 -13.73
N ALA A 245 -4.34 13.73 -13.81
CA ALA A 245 -3.49 14.50 -12.91
C ALA A 245 -3.97 14.37 -11.45
N PHE A 246 -5.28 14.40 -11.21
CA PHE A 246 -5.86 14.15 -9.90
C PHE A 246 -5.55 12.73 -9.40
N PHE A 247 -5.82 11.70 -10.20
CA PHE A 247 -5.58 10.31 -9.79
C PHE A 247 -4.09 10.05 -9.49
N ASN A 248 -3.18 10.60 -10.30
CA ASN A 248 -1.74 10.48 -10.05
C ASN A 248 -1.34 11.13 -8.72
N LYS A 249 -1.90 12.30 -8.39
CA LYS A 249 -1.65 12.97 -7.10
C LYS A 249 -2.20 12.15 -5.92
N MET A 250 -3.38 11.57 -6.06
CA MET A 250 -3.97 10.68 -5.05
C MET A 250 -3.12 9.41 -4.85
N THR A 251 -2.62 8.81 -5.95
CA THR A 251 -1.72 7.66 -5.89
C THR A 251 -0.42 8.00 -5.17
N ASP A 252 0.25 9.10 -5.55
CA ASP A 252 1.48 9.54 -4.88
C ASP A 252 1.27 9.82 -3.39
N TRP A 253 0.17 10.49 -3.05
CA TRP A 253 -0.24 10.76 -1.66
C TRP A 253 -0.42 9.46 -0.86
N SER A 254 -1.17 8.50 -1.39
CA SER A 254 -1.40 7.21 -0.72
C SER A 254 -0.11 6.39 -0.58
N TYR A 255 0.79 6.45 -1.57
CA TYR A 255 2.08 5.77 -1.53
C TYR A 255 3.00 6.36 -0.45
N LYS A 256 3.04 7.69 -0.31
CA LYS A 256 3.79 8.37 0.75
C LYS A 256 3.30 7.99 2.15
N ILE A 257 1.99 7.93 2.35
CA ILE A 257 1.40 7.50 3.64
C ILE A 257 1.72 6.03 3.91
N ARG A 258 1.58 5.16 2.91
CA ARG A 258 1.94 3.74 3.04
C ARG A 258 3.41 3.57 3.44
N ASN A 259 4.32 4.23 2.74
CA ASN A 259 5.75 4.16 3.06
C ASN A 259 6.05 4.65 4.47
N TYR A 260 5.36 5.70 4.92
CA TYR A 260 5.44 6.15 6.30
C TYR A 260 4.98 5.06 7.27
N MET A 261 3.83 4.43 7.04
CA MET A 261 3.30 3.36 7.89
C MET A 261 4.19 2.12 7.91
N ASP A 262 4.71 1.70 6.75
CA ASP A 262 5.63 0.56 6.61
C ASP A 262 6.95 0.84 7.35
N ARG A 263 7.48 2.07 7.24
CA ARG A 263 8.66 2.51 7.99
C ARG A 263 8.40 2.40 9.49
N VAL A 264 7.26 2.90 9.98
CA VAL A 264 6.90 2.85 11.41
C VAL A 264 6.67 1.42 11.89
N ALA A 265 6.01 0.57 11.10
CA ALA A 265 5.74 -0.82 11.45
C ALA A 265 7.03 -1.63 11.60
N SER A 266 7.99 -1.42 10.69
CA SER A 266 9.31 -2.08 10.73
C SER A 266 10.09 -1.78 12.02
N LEU A 267 9.79 -0.67 12.71
CA LEU A 267 10.45 -0.28 13.95
C LEU A 267 10.14 -1.20 15.12
N THR A 268 8.98 -1.87 15.07
CA THR A 268 8.56 -2.78 16.13
C THR A 268 9.25 -4.14 16.02
N TYR A 269 9.84 -4.46 14.86
CA TYR A 269 10.42 -5.77 14.58
C TYR A 269 11.92 -5.89 14.94
N THR A 270 12.63 -4.76 15.08
CA THR A 270 14.09 -4.78 15.33
C THR A 270 14.48 -4.91 16.81
N GLY A 271 13.51 -5.06 17.72
CA GLY A 271 13.71 -5.12 19.17
C GLY A 271 13.34 -6.48 19.77
N GLY A 272 14.03 -7.54 19.38
CA GLY A 272 13.87 -8.89 19.95
C GLY A 272 13.63 -9.94 18.88
N ALA A 273 14.22 -11.13 19.08
CA ALA A 273 14.22 -12.25 18.15
C ALA A 273 12.88 -12.47 17.40
N SER A 274 12.99 -12.78 16.10
CA SER A 274 11.89 -13.24 15.24
C SER A 274 10.96 -14.20 15.98
N PRO A 275 9.64 -13.97 16.02
CA PRO A 275 8.67 -14.94 16.54
C PRO A 275 8.37 -16.06 15.52
N PHE A 276 8.97 -16.04 14.34
CA PHE A 276 8.89 -17.14 13.38
C PHE A 276 10.07 -18.09 13.60
N VAL A 277 9.92 -18.98 14.58
CA VAL A 277 10.57 -20.29 14.53
C VAL A 277 9.81 -21.05 13.45
N GLU A 278 10.43 -21.24 12.29
CA GLU A 278 9.95 -22.24 11.32
C GLU A 278 9.80 -23.57 12.08
N PRO A 279 8.66 -24.27 11.97
CA PRO A 279 8.54 -25.58 12.58
C PRO A 279 9.60 -26.48 11.95
N GLU A 280 10.55 -26.92 12.77
CA GLU A 280 11.53 -27.94 12.40
C GLU A 280 10.77 -29.11 11.78
N SER A 281 11.08 -29.39 10.52
CA SER A 281 10.63 -30.58 9.82
C SER A 281 11.19 -31.79 10.57
N HIS A 282 10.35 -32.42 11.38
CA HIS A 282 10.57 -33.79 11.80
C HIS A 282 10.03 -34.74 10.73
N VAL A 283 10.90 -35.70 10.40
CA VAL A 283 10.82 -36.81 9.44
C VAL A 283 11.37 -36.50 8.05
#